data_AF-A0A519KAG5-F1
#
_entry.id   AF-A0A519KAG5-F1
#
_cell.length_a   1.000
_cell.length_b   1.000
_cell.length_c   1.000
_cell.angle_alpha   90.00
_cell.angle_beta   90.00
_cell.angle_gamma   90.00
#
_symmetry.space_group_name_H-M   'P 1'
#
loop_
_entity.id
_entity.type
_entity.pdbx_description
1 polymer ?
#
loop_
_entity_poly.entity_id
_entity_poly.type
_entity_poly.pdbx_seq_one_letter_code
_entity_poly.pdbx_strand_id
1 'polypeptide(L)'
;MKIIERAQAPTPKFFKLLRTIGLAMLAVSGALLTAPVALPAVIVTVAGYTAVAGGVLSAVSQITVDDAAKNLPEVKNNARDGS
;
A
#
# COMPACT_ATOMS: atom_id res chain seq x y z
N MET A 1 23.84 -3.03 1.82
CA MET A 1 23.40 -2.79 0.42
C MET A 1 23.13 -1.29 0.26
N LYS A 2 23.79 -0.62 -0.67
CA LYS A 2 23.70 0.86 -0.80
C LYS A 2 22.29 1.24 -1.26
N ILE A 3 21.67 2.23 -0.60
CA ILE A 3 20.34 2.78 -0.95
C ILE A 3 20.23 3.15 -2.44
N ILE A 4 21.37 3.50 -3.04
CA ILE A 4 21.54 3.87 -4.45
C ILE A 4 21.25 2.71 -5.41
N GLU A 5 21.56 1.46 -5.04
CA GLU A 5 21.21 0.28 -5.84
C GLU A 5 19.72 -0.07 -5.69
N ARG A 6 19.14 0.16 -4.51
CA ARG A 6 17.68 -0.03 -4.27
C ARG A 6 16.83 0.99 -5.03
N ALA A 7 17.31 2.22 -5.22
CA ALA A 7 16.63 3.25 -6.01
C ALA A 7 16.68 2.99 -7.53
N GLN A 8 17.74 2.32 -8.01
CA GLN A 8 17.89 1.92 -9.42
C GLN A 8 17.26 0.55 -9.72
N ALA A 9 16.83 -0.19 -8.70
CA ALA A 9 16.14 -1.46 -8.90
C ALA A 9 14.80 -1.25 -9.63
N PRO A 10 14.40 -2.19 -10.51
CA PRO A 10 13.15 -2.09 -11.26
C PRO A 10 11.97 -1.95 -10.31
N THR A 11 11.18 -0.89 -10.50
CA THR A 11 10.06 -0.59 -9.62
C THR A 11 9.02 -1.72 -9.65
N PRO A 12 8.67 -2.29 -8.49
CA PRO A 12 7.69 -3.36 -8.40
C PRO A 12 6.30 -2.88 -8.82
N LYS A 13 5.46 -3.80 -9.29
CA LYS A 13 4.16 -3.50 -9.93
C LYS A 13 3.23 -2.67 -9.02
N PHE A 14 3.26 -2.91 -7.71
CA PHE A 14 2.49 -2.14 -6.72
C PHE A 14 2.84 -0.64 -6.72
N PHE A 15 4.12 -0.29 -6.70
CA PHE A 15 4.57 1.10 -6.67
C PHE A 15 4.29 1.84 -8.00
N LYS A 16 4.33 1.10 -9.12
CA LYS A 16 3.89 1.64 -10.41
C LYS A 16 2.41 2.00 -10.37
N LEU A 17 1.56 1.15 -9.79
CA LEU A 17 0.13 1.40 -9.62
C LEU A 17 -0.11 2.62 -8.71
N LEU A 18 0.60 2.67 -7.57
CA LEU A 18 0.49 3.77 -6.61
C LEU A 18 0.86 5.12 -7.25
N ARG A 19 1.91 5.16 -8.07
CA ARG A 19 2.30 6.36 -8.82
C ARG A 19 1.19 6.83 -9.76
N THR A 20 0.56 5.92 -10.51
CA THR A 20 -0.53 6.26 -11.43
C THR A 20 -1.73 6.82 -10.70
N ILE A 21 -2.12 6.21 -9.57
CA ILE A 21 -3.22 6.69 -8.73
C ILE A 21 -2.89 8.07 -8.16
N GLY A 22 -1.67 8.27 -7.66
CA GLY A 22 -1.21 9.56 -7.16
C GLY A 22 -1.25 10.67 -8.22
N LEU A 23 -0.84 10.38 -9.45
CA LEU A 23 -0.90 11.34 -10.56
C LEU A 23 -2.34 11.70 -10.94
N ALA A 24 -3.24 10.70 -11.00
CA ALA A 24 -4.66 10.94 -11.25
C ALA A 24 -5.29 11.81 -10.14
N MET A 25 -4.96 11.54 -8.88
CA MET A 25 -5.44 12.29 -7.73
C MET A 25 -4.91 13.73 -7.71
N LEU A 26 -3.68 13.95 -8.17
CA LEU A 26 -3.09 15.28 -8.32
C LEU A 26 -3.80 16.08 -9.41
N ALA A 27 -4.13 15.44 -10.55
CA ALA A 27 -4.90 16.07 -11.62
C ALA A 27 -6.31 16.48 -11.16
N VAL A 28 -7.00 15.61 -10.42
CA VAL A 28 -8.31 15.92 -9.83
C VAL A 28 -8.20 17.07 -8.82
N SER A 29 -7.16 17.08 -7.98
CA SER A 29 -6.89 18.17 -7.04
C SER A 29 -6.64 19.51 -7.76
N GLY A 30 -5.90 19.50 -8.87
CA GLY A 30 -5.67 20.69 -9.68
C GLY A 30 -6.95 21.22 -10.35
N ALA A 31 -7.80 20.33 -10.87
CA ALA A 31 -9.09 20.70 -11.45
C ALA A 31 -10.08 21.24 -10.41
N LEU A 32 -9.99 20.76 -9.16
CA LEU A 32 -10.81 21.24 -8.05
C LEU A 32 -10.56 22.69 -7.68
N LEU A 33 -9.31 23.14 -7.78
CA LEU A 33 -8.93 24.52 -7.48
C LEU A 33 -9.58 25.53 -8.44
N THR A 34 -10.05 25.10 -9.62
CA THR A 34 -10.59 26.01 -10.65
C THR A 34 -12.12 26.09 -10.67
N ALA A 35 -12.87 25.27 -9.91
CA ALA A 35 -14.33 25.22 -9.95
C ALA A 35 -14.97 25.35 -8.54
N PRO A 36 -15.53 26.52 -8.17
CA PRO A 36 -15.70 26.85 -6.76
C PRO A 36 -16.89 26.26 -5.97
N VAL A 37 -17.95 25.68 -6.58
CA VAL A 37 -19.19 25.44 -5.76
C VAL A 37 -19.98 24.14 -6.00
N ALA A 38 -20.03 23.56 -7.21
CA ALA A 38 -20.89 22.38 -7.46
C ALA A 38 -20.20 21.01 -7.19
N LEU A 39 -18.87 20.93 -7.33
CA LEU A 39 -18.09 19.70 -7.15
C LEU A 39 -17.92 19.21 -5.69
N PRO A 40 -17.86 20.07 -4.65
CA PRO A 40 -17.54 19.62 -3.28
C PRO A 40 -18.46 18.53 -2.74
N ALA A 41 -19.77 18.61 -3.00
CA ALA A 41 -20.73 17.63 -2.49
C ALA A 41 -20.53 16.22 -3.09
N VAL A 42 -20.24 16.14 -4.39
CA VAL A 42 -20.00 14.87 -5.07
C VAL A 42 -18.72 14.21 -4.55
N ILE A 43 -17.68 15.02 -4.31
CA ILE A 43 -16.39 14.53 -3.83
C ILE A 43 -16.47 14.05 -2.39
N VAL A 44 -17.16 14.79 -1.51
CA VAL A 44 -17.39 14.34 -0.12
C VAL A 44 -18.13 13.01 -0.10
N THR A 45 -19.11 12.83 -0.99
CA THR A 45 -19.87 11.57 -1.09
C THR A 45 -18.98 10.41 -1.55
N VAL A 46 -18.20 10.60 -2.63
CA VAL A 46 -17.26 9.59 -3.14
C VAL A 46 -16.16 9.29 -2.13
N ALA A 47 -15.64 10.31 -1.44
CA ALA A 47 -14.64 10.18 -0.40
C ALA A 47 -15.18 9.38 0.80
N GLY A 48 -16.44 9.58 1.19
CA GLY A 48 -17.09 8.78 2.23
C GLY A 48 -17.07 7.29 1.93
N TYR A 49 -17.51 6.90 0.73
CA TYR A 49 -17.48 5.48 0.31
C TYR A 49 -16.05 4.93 0.19
N THR A 50 -15.14 5.74 -0.35
CA THR A 50 -13.73 5.34 -0.50
C THR A 50 -13.04 5.18 0.86
N ALA A 51 -13.35 6.03 1.83
CA ALA A 51 -12.82 5.95 3.19
C ALA A 51 -13.30 4.68 3.89
N VAL A 52 -14.57 4.30 3.73
CA VAL A 52 -15.11 3.04 4.26
C VAL A 52 -14.44 1.84 3.61
N ALA A 53 -14.38 1.81 2.28
CA ALA A 53 -13.74 0.72 1.54
C ALA A 53 -12.25 0.60 1.89
N GLY A 54 -11.54 1.74 1.95
CA GLY A 54 -10.13 1.81 2.33
C GLY A 54 -9.90 1.37 3.77
N GLY A 55 -10.76 1.76 4.71
CA GLY A 55 -10.69 1.33 6.11
C GLY A 55 -10.82 -0.19 6.26
N VAL A 56 -11.75 -0.80 5.54
CA VAL A 56 -11.92 -2.27 5.52
C VAL A 56 -10.70 -2.94 4.90
N LEU A 57 -10.24 -2.47 3.74
CA LEU A 57 -9.06 -3.01 3.07
C LEU A 57 -7.80 -2.89 3.93
N SER A 58 -7.61 -1.76 4.63
CA SER A 58 -6.49 -1.55 5.54
C SER A 58 -6.55 -2.46 6.76
N ALA A 59 -7.73 -2.63 7.37
CA ALA A 59 -7.91 -3.55 8.49
C ALA A 59 -7.62 -5.01 8.07
N VAL A 60 -8.13 -5.43 6.91
CA VAL A 60 -7.89 -6.78 6.35
C VAL A 60 -6.43 -6.97 5.96
N SER A 61 -5.77 -5.94 5.42
CA SER A 61 -4.34 -6.01 5.08
C SER A 61 -3.44 -6.12 6.30
N GLN A 62 -3.88 -5.67 7.48
CA GLN A 62 -3.14 -5.85 8.74
C GLN A 62 -3.37 -7.24 9.35
N ILE A 63 -4.53 -7.86 9.08
CA ILE A 63 -4.88 -9.21 9.54
C ILE A 63 -4.22 -10.29 8.66
N THR A 64 -3.91 -9.98 7.41
CA THR A 64 -3.15 -10.87 6.55
C THR A 64 -1.74 -11.01 7.12
N VAL A 65 -1.50 -12.12 7.84
CA VAL A 65 -0.15 -12.56 8.17
C VAL A 65 0.61 -12.63 6.87
N ASP A 66 1.75 -11.96 6.82
CA ASP A 66 2.68 -12.03 5.72
C ASP A 66 3.14 -13.50 5.61
N ASP A 67 2.45 -14.36 4.84
CA ASP A 67 2.91 -15.73 4.58
C ASP A 67 4.27 -15.70 3.85
N ALA A 68 4.68 -14.55 3.29
CA ALA A 68 6.05 -14.33 2.83
C ALA A 68 7.07 -14.25 3.98
N ALA A 69 6.65 -13.95 5.21
CA ALA A 69 7.50 -14.01 6.42
C ALA A 69 7.68 -15.46 6.95
N LYS A 70 7.04 -16.46 6.32
CA LYS A 70 7.10 -17.87 6.74
C LYS A 70 8.22 -18.68 6.07
N ASN A 71 9.28 -18.01 5.62
CA ASN A 71 10.54 -18.65 5.17
C ASN A 71 11.70 -18.32 6.13
N LEU A 72 11.43 -18.23 7.43
CA LEU A 72 12.47 -18.32 8.44
C LEU A 72 12.88 -19.80 8.58
N PRO A 73 14.19 -20.12 8.57
CA PRO A 73 14.65 -21.50 8.60
C PRO A 73 14.22 -22.17 9.89
N GLU A 74 13.68 -23.38 9.78
CA GLU A 74 13.43 -24.29 10.89
C GLU A 74 14.74 -24.45 11.70
N VAL A 75 14.75 -23.95 12.95
CA VAL A 75 15.88 -24.16 13.87
C VAL A 75 15.84 -25.63 14.29
N LYS A 76 16.58 -26.47 13.57
CA LYS A 76 16.83 -27.87 13.91
C LYS A 76 17.62 -27.93 15.22
N ASN A 77 16.93 -28.11 16.33
CA ASN A 77 17.52 -28.38 17.63
C ASN A 77 18.11 -29.80 17.66
N ASN A 78 19.31 -29.98 17.09
CA ASN A 78 20.11 -31.18 17.29
C ASN A 78 21.11 -30.95 18.43
N ALA A 79 20.60 -30.93 19.65
CA ALA A 79 21.43 -30.92 20.85
C ALA A 79 20.63 -31.53 22.00
N ARG A 80 20.63 -32.86 22.07
CA ARG A 80 20.43 -33.71 23.27
C ARG A 80 19.98 -35.11 22.84
N ASP A 81 20.91 -35.89 22.34
CA ASP A 81 20.92 -37.31 22.68
C ASP A 81 22.35 -37.82 22.62
N GLY A 82 23.11 -37.43 23.64
CA GLY A 82 24.29 -38.18 24.07
C GLY A 82 23.87 -38.92 25.32
N SER A 83 23.73 -40.24 25.22
CA SER A 83 23.75 -41.24 26.30
C SER A 83 23.97 -42.61 25.68
#